data_AF-A0A835J0U3-F1
#
_entry.id   AF-A0A835J0U3-F1
#
_cell.length_a   1.000
_cell.length_b   1.000
_cell.length_c   1.000
_cell.angle_alpha   90.00
_cell.angle_beta   90.00
_cell.angle_gamma   90.00
#
_symmetry.space_group_name_H-M   'P 1'
#
loop_
_entity.id
_entity.type
_entity.pdbx_description
1 polymer ?
#
loop_
_entity_poly.entity_id
_entity_poly.type
_entity_poly.pdbx_seq_one_letter_code
_entity_poly.pdbx_strand_id
1 'polypeptide(L)'
;MDVDNKDARIADYFDFIAGTSTGGLMTAMLTAPNEEKRPLFAAKDIAKFYQDKSPNIFLRTPETKNEPPSTDQEGSKISDPGDQATEESSTTHAEVINTPATVLRGFIDLISDISPETKDYAKRDRSMDAPLADVCRATSAAPYYFPPYHFKTSKPFNLVDGGVAANNPSFLAVCEAMKEKKTDFQKVVILSLGTGARDASGRLEVGNGKWGIVDWLWQDDNSNPLVDILMTAPDEMTEIYMSYVFQYSGLEHNYTRIQVELKPSEAMMDNTSKENLESLQKIGRDLAEQNDAKLEAIASRLVDIRKARLTHMSA
;
A
#
# COMPACT_ATOMS: atom_id res chain seq x y z
N MET A 1 -18.53 9.86 -3.68
CA MET A 1 -18.30 9.61 -5.13
C MET A 1 -19.64 9.55 -5.83
N ASP A 2 -19.71 9.98 -7.10
CA ASP A 2 -20.91 10.14 -7.95
C ASP A 2 -22.09 9.28 -7.48
N VAL A 3 -22.93 9.87 -6.62
CA VAL A 3 -23.93 9.14 -5.81
C VAL A 3 -24.98 8.46 -6.73
N ASP A 4 -25.05 8.92 -7.97
CA ASP A 4 -25.94 8.45 -9.01
C ASP A 4 -25.37 7.26 -9.82
N ASN A 5 -24.07 6.95 -9.68
CA ASN A 5 -23.43 5.83 -10.38
C ASN A 5 -22.98 4.73 -9.42
N LYS A 6 -23.80 3.69 -9.26
CA LYS A 6 -23.53 2.52 -8.42
C LYS A 6 -22.35 1.66 -8.92
N ASP A 7 -21.95 1.83 -10.17
CA ASP A 7 -20.85 1.11 -10.79
C ASP A 7 -19.53 1.89 -10.76
N ALA A 8 -19.53 3.08 -10.16
CA ALA A 8 -18.32 3.87 -9.91
C ALA A 8 -17.29 3.06 -9.11
N ARG A 9 -16.02 3.18 -9.51
CA ARG A 9 -14.86 2.56 -8.86
C ARG A 9 -13.78 3.60 -8.63
N ILE A 10 -12.90 3.36 -7.66
CA ILE A 10 -11.76 4.26 -7.37
C ILE A 10 -10.91 4.50 -8.63
N ALA A 11 -10.64 3.45 -9.40
CA ALA A 11 -9.87 3.52 -10.65
C ALA A 11 -10.50 4.40 -11.75
N ASP A 12 -11.78 4.79 -11.64
CA ASP A 12 -12.39 5.73 -12.59
C ASP A 12 -11.94 7.18 -12.36
N TYR A 13 -11.50 7.50 -11.14
CA TYR A 13 -11.25 8.88 -10.73
C TYR A 13 -9.77 9.18 -10.53
N PHE A 14 -8.96 8.15 -10.29
CA PHE A 14 -7.53 8.28 -10.07
C PHE A 14 -6.75 7.84 -11.30
N ASP A 15 -5.88 8.73 -11.80
CA ASP A 15 -4.92 8.39 -12.87
C ASP A 15 -3.86 7.39 -12.39
N PHE A 16 -3.53 7.45 -11.10
CA PHE A 16 -2.51 6.66 -10.43
C PHE A 16 -3.00 6.30 -9.03
N ILE A 17 -2.77 5.05 -8.64
CA ILE A 17 -3.00 4.47 -7.31
C ILE A 17 -1.74 3.67 -7.04
N ALA A 18 -1.19 3.87 -5.86
CA ALA A 18 0.14 3.45 -5.52
C ALA A 18 0.08 2.93 -4.09
N GLY A 19 0.58 1.72 -3.87
CA GLY A 19 0.56 1.10 -2.56
C GLY A 19 1.78 0.24 -2.28
N THR A 20 2.13 0.18 -1.00
CA THR A 20 3.24 -0.61 -0.45
C THR A 20 2.68 -1.64 0.53
N SER A 21 3.26 -2.84 0.57
CA SER A 21 2.79 -3.95 1.39
C SER A 21 1.28 -4.22 1.22
N THR A 22 0.50 -4.24 2.30
CA THR A 22 -0.97 -4.35 2.28
C THR A 22 -1.64 -3.29 1.40
N GLY A 23 -1.08 -2.07 1.31
CA GLY A 23 -1.52 -1.04 0.37
C GLY A 23 -1.30 -1.44 -1.09
N GLY A 24 -0.24 -2.20 -1.38
CA GLY A 24 0.00 -2.80 -2.70
C GLY A 24 -1.08 -3.85 -3.03
N LEU A 25 -1.39 -4.74 -2.09
CA LEU A 25 -2.51 -5.69 -2.25
C LEU A 25 -3.85 -4.98 -2.50
N MET A 26 -4.14 -3.92 -1.75
CA MET A 26 -5.34 -3.09 -1.97
C MET A 26 -5.32 -2.43 -3.35
N THR A 27 -4.16 -2.00 -3.81
CA THR A 27 -4.02 -1.42 -5.14
C THR A 27 -4.30 -2.48 -6.21
N ALA A 28 -3.78 -3.70 -6.06
CA ALA A 28 -4.10 -4.83 -6.92
C ALA A 28 -5.62 -5.05 -7.00
N MET A 29 -6.30 -5.10 -5.85
CA MET A 29 -7.74 -5.35 -5.77
C MET A 29 -8.56 -4.26 -6.47
N LEU A 30 -8.16 -3.00 -6.30
CA LEU A 30 -8.86 -1.84 -6.85
C LEU A 30 -8.61 -1.61 -8.34
N THR A 31 -7.68 -2.35 -8.96
CA THR A 31 -7.17 -2.02 -10.29
C THR A 31 -7.03 -3.25 -11.20
N ALA A 32 -6.89 -4.46 -10.68
CA ALA A 32 -6.90 -5.65 -11.52
C ALA A 32 -8.24 -5.77 -12.28
N PRO A 33 -8.24 -5.81 -13.62
CA PRO A 33 -9.45 -5.93 -14.41
C PRO A 33 -10.08 -7.33 -14.30
N ASN A 34 -11.40 -7.36 -14.23
CA ASN A 34 -12.22 -8.54 -14.48
C ASN A 34 -12.43 -8.74 -16.01
N GLU A 35 -13.24 -9.74 -16.39
CA GLU A 35 -13.56 -10.02 -17.80
C GLU A 35 -14.19 -8.83 -18.54
N GLU A 36 -14.87 -7.93 -17.82
CA GLU A 36 -15.50 -6.71 -18.34
C GLU A 36 -14.56 -5.50 -18.35
N LYS A 37 -13.27 -5.68 -18.02
CA LYS A 37 -12.27 -4.61 -17.85
C LYS A 37 -12.63 -3.58 -16.78
N ARG A 38 -13.33 -4.03 -15.73
CA ARG A 38 -13.61 -3.25 -14.52
C ARG A 38 -12.79 -3.79 -13.36
N PRO A 39 -12.44 -2.98 -12.36
CA PRO A 39 -11.80 -3.47 -11.13
C PRO A 39 -12.52 -4.67 -10.52
N LEU A 40 -11.75 -5.73 -10.21
CA LEU A 40 -12.24 -6.96 -9.57
C LEU A 40 -12.97 -6.67 -8.25
N PHE A 41 -12.46 -5.72 -7.45
CA PHE A 41 -13.04 -5.38 -6.16
C PHE A 41 -13.53 -3.92 -6.13
N ALA A 42 -14.63 -3.68 -5.41
CA ALA A 42 -14.98 -2.35 -4.95
C ALA A 42 -14.30 -2.06 -3.60
N ALA A 43 -14.12 -0.78 -3.26
CA ALA A 43 -13.47 -0.37 -2.01
C ALA A 43 -14.15 -0.96 -0.75
N LYS A 44 -15.47 -1.14 -0.78
CA LYS A 44 -16.26 -1.73 0.31
C LYS A 44 -15.92 -3.21 0.58
N ASP A 45 -15.37 -3.92 -0.41
CA ASP A 45 -15.11 -5.36 -0.32
C ASP A 45 -13.78 -5.65 0.40
N ILE A 46 -12.85 -4.68 0.40
CA ILE A 46 -11.48 -4.84 0.90
C ILE A 46 -11.45 -5.10 2.42
N ALA A 47 -12.23 -4.37 3.20
CA ALA A 47 -12.25 -4.56 4.66
C ALA A 47 -12.74 -5.97 5.02
N LYS A 48 -13.75 -6.47 4.30
CA LYS A 48 -14.25 -7.83 4.48
C LYS A 48 -13.21 -8.87 4.05
N PHE A 49 -12.51 -8.63 2.94
CA PHE A 49 -11.40 -9.49 2.52
C PHE A 49 -10.38 -9.67 3.65
N TYR A 50 -9.89 -8.58 4.27
CA TYR A 50 -8.92 -8.70 5.35
C TYR A 50 -9.49 -9.37 6.61
N GLN A 51 -10.76 -9.12 6.95
CA GLN A 51 -11.41 -9.81 8.07
C GLN A 51 -11.44 -11.34 7.87
N ASP A 52 -11.76 -11.77 6.65
CA ASP A 52 -11.92 -13.19 6.34
C ASP A 52 -10.55 -13.88 6.09
N LYS A 53 -9.57 -13.15 5.53
CA LYS A 53 -8.31 -13.73 5.03
C LYS A 53 -7.12 -13.53 5.96
N SER A 54 -7.06 -12.44 6.72
CA SER A 54 -5.88 -12.14 7.55
C SER A 54 -5.52 -13.25 8.55
N PRO A 55 -6.46 -13.97 9.21
CA PRO A 55 -6.09 -15.07 10.12
C PRO A 55 -5.35 -16.22 9.44
N ASN A 56 -5.59 -16.41 8.14
CA ASN A 56 -4.87 -17.40 7.33
C ASN A 56 -3.53 -16.84 6.84
N ILE A 57 -3.49 -15.56 6.48
CA ILE A 57 -2.24 -14.89 6.05
C ILE A 57 -1.20 -14.87 7.17
N PHE A 58 -1.61 -14.66 8.42
CA PHE A 58 -0.71 -14.57 9.57
C PHE A 58 -0.78 -15.83 10.47
N LEU A 59 -0.96 -17.01 9.89
CA LEU A 59 -0.97 -18.27 10.64
C LEU A 59 0.33 -18.44 11.42
N ARG A 60 0.25 -18.25 12.74
CA ARG A 60 1.34 -18.57 13.67
C ARG A 60 1.12 -19.98 14.23
N THR A 61 2.07 -20.88 14.02
CA THR A 61 2.12 -22.15 14.77
C THR A 61 2.39 -21.86 16.26
N PRO A 62 1.74 -22.57 17.21
CA PRO A 62 1.89 -22.30 18.65
C PRO A 62 3.33 -22.41 19.19
N GLU A 63 4.20 -23.10 18.49
CA GLU A 63 5.58 -23.45 18.90
C GLU A 63 6.56 -22.27 18.82
N THR A 64 6.22 -21.14 18.17
CA THR A 64 7.13 -20.00 17.96
C THR A 64 6.84 -18.79 18.86
N LYS A 65 5.92 -18.92 19.81
CA LYS A 65 5.39 -17.75 20.56
C LYS A 65 6.39 -17.07 21.50
N ASN A 66 7.48 -17.74 21.90
CA ASN A 66 8.42 -17.26 22.93
C ASN A 66 9.90 -17.60 22.64
N GLU A 67 10.27 -17.93 21.39
CA GLU A 67 11.66 -18.24 21.06
C GLU A 67 12.23 -17.16 20.13
N PRO A 68 13.49 -16.71 20.35
CA PRO A 68 14.17 -15.90 19.36
C PRO A 68 14.18 -16.66 18.01
N PRO A 69 14.17 -15.96 16.86
CA PRO A 69 14.18 -16.63 15.56
C PRO A 69 15.37 -17.59 15.51
N SER A 70 15.10 -18.88 15.59
CA SER A 70 16.14 -19.90 15.44
C SER A 70 16.56 -19.91 13.98
N THR A 71 17.86 -20.02 13.73
CA THR A 71 18.46 -20.01 12.39
C THR A 71 17.99 -21.15 11.48
N ASP A 72 17.19 -22.08 12.02
CA ASP A 72 16.90 -23.40 11.46
C ASP A 72 15.39 -23.64 11.26
N GLN A 73 14.53 -22.61 11.34
CA GLN A 73 13.12 -22.79 10.99
C GLN A 73 12.95 -22.88 9.47
N GLU A 74 12.92 -24.11 8.95
CA GLU A 74 12.19 -24.41 7.72
C GLU A 74 10.83 -23.71 7.80
N GLY A 75 10.62 -22.77 6.88
CA GLY A 75 9.54 -21.80 6.92
C GLY A 75 8.24 -22.39 7.44
N SER A 76 7.79 -21.85 8.58
CA SER A 76 6.40 -21.92 9.02
C SER A 76 5.52 -21.84 7.78
N LYS A 77 4.67 -22.85 7.57
CA LYS A 77 3.72 -22.90 6.45
C LYS A 77 2.70 -21.78 6.61
N ILE A 78 3.12 -20.57 6.30
CA ILE A 78 2.28 -19.41 6.15
C ILE A 78 1.61 -19.57 4.80
N SER A 79 0.27 -19.66 4.79
CA SER A 79 -0.46 -19.63 3.53
C SER A 79 -0.26 -18.27 2.87
N ASP A 80 0.17 -18.31 1.62
CA ASP A 80 0.68 -17.17 0.88
C ASP A 80 -0.43 -16.11 0.66
N PRO A 81 -0.25 -14.86 1.15
CA PRO A 81 -1.23 -13.79 0.94
C PRO A 81 -1.49 -13.48 -0.54
N GLY A 82 -0.51 -13.73 -1.41
CA GLY A 82 -0.63 -13.56 -2.84
C GLY A 82 -1.56 -14.59 -3.49
N ASP A 83 -1.51 -15.86 -3.07
CA ASP A 83 -2.41 -16.90 -3.61
C ASP A 83 -3.88 -16.56 -3.33
N GLN A 84 -4.21 -16.11 -2.11
CA GLN A 84 -5.60 -15.81 -1.71
C GLN A 84 -6.15 -14.50 -2.31
N ALA A 85 -5.31 -13.50 -2.57
CA ALA A 85 -5.70 -12.25 -3.23
C ALA A 85 -5.79 -12.37 -4.76
N THR A 86 -5.19 -13.41 -5.35
CA THR A 86 -5.08 -13.58 -6.81
C THR A 86 -5.69 -14.86 -7.38
N GLU A 87 -6.21 -15.77 -6.54
CA GLU A 87 -6.99 -16.94 -6.99
C GLU A 87 -8.18 -16.54 -7.88
N GLU A 88 -8.73 -15.33 -7.72
CA GLU A 88 -9.80 -14.77 -8.58
C GLU A 88 -9.29 -13.99 -9.81
N SER A 89 -7.96 -13.81 -9.97
CA SER A 89 -7.30 -12.94 -10.97
C SER A 89 -6.36 -13.71 -11.91
N SER A 90 -6.63 -15.02 -12.11
CA SER A 90 -5.70 -16.02 -12.66
C SER A 90 -5.14 -15.80 -14.09
N THR A 91 -5.28 -14.61 -14.70
CA THR A 91 -4.69 -14.27 -16.00
C THR A 91 -4.11 -12.85 -16.11
N THR A 92 -4.14 -12.05 -15.04
CA THR A 92 -3.80 -10.61 -15.11
C THR A 92 -2.32 -10.36 -14.82
N HIS A 93 -1.61 -9.82 -15.81
CA HIS A 93 -0.20 -9.42 -15.68
C HIS A 93 -0.13 -8.00 -15.10
N ALA A 94 0.82 -7.72 -14.20
CA ALA A 94 1.09 -6.38 -13.67
C ALA A 94 2.58 -6.02 -13.79
N GLU A 95 2.87 -4.83 -14.31
CA GLU A 95 4.18 -4.48 -14.87
C GLU A 95 5.19 -3.93 -13.82
N VAL A 96 6.13 -4.70 -13.26
CA VAL A 96 6.86 -4.31 -12.03
C VAL A 96 8.35 -3.99 -12.24
N ILE A 97 8.81 -2.73 -12.01
CA ILE A 97 10.20 -2.22 -12.32
C ILE A 97 11.24 -2.15 -11.17
N ASN A 98 12.12 -3.15 -10.97
CA ASN A 98 13.22 -3.39 -9.97
C ASN A 98 13.65 -2.36 -8.86
N THR A 99 13.71 -2.83 -7.57
CA THR A 99 13.74 -2.14 -6.22
C THR A 99 12.40 -2.14 -5.43
N PRO A 100 12.22 -1.54 -4.24
CA PRO A 100 10.87 -1.30 -3.69
C PRO A 100 10.03 -0.27 -4.46
N ALA A 101 10.67 0.54 -5.32
CA ALA A 101 10.02 1.51 -6.21
C ALA A 101 9.25 0.86 -7.39
N THR A 102 9.27 -0.47 -7.44
CA THR A 102 9.03 -1.39 -8.57
C THR A 102 7.66 -1.97 -8.57
N VAL A 103 7.33 -2.46 -7.40
CA VAL A 103 6.01 -2.80 -6.94
C VAL A 103 5.13 -1.58 -7.16
N LEU A 104 5.62 -0.40 -6.75
CA LEU A 104 4.85 0.81 -6.89
C LEU A 104 4.61 1.19 -8.34
N ARG A 105 5.65 1.10 -9.18
CA ARG A 105 5.51 1.35 -10.60
C ARG A 105 4.56 0.36 -11.28
N GLY A 106 4.55 -0.91 -10.87
CA GLY A 106 3.59 -1.87 -11.43
C GLY A 106 2.15 -1.73 -10.97
N PHE A 107 1.92 -1.13 -9.82
CA PHE A 107 0.59 -0.69 -9.42
C PHE A 107 0.13 0.57 -10.16
N ILE A 108 1.06 1.50 -10.42
CA ILE A 108 0.85 2.71 -11.21
C ILE A 108 0.52 2.37 -12.69
N ASP A 109 1.22 1.40 -13.27
CA ASP A 109 1.03 0.97 -14.66
C ASP A 109 -0.26 0.13 -14.86
N LEU A 110 -0.64 -0.71 -13.88
CA LEU A 110 -1.90 -1.49 -13.92
C LEU A 110 -3.14 -0.60 -14.08
N ILE A 111 -3.15 0.58 -13.47
CA ILE A 111 -4.27 1.55 -13.54
C ILE A 111 -4.34 2.22 -14.89
N SER A 112 -3.17 2.49 -15.46
CA SER A 112 -3.03 3.06 -16.78
C SER A 112 -3.60 2.17 -17.88
N ASP A 113 -3.59 0.85 -17.72
CA ASP A 113 -4.15 -0.09 -18.70
C ASP A 113 -5.68 -0.31 -18.58
N ILE A 114 -6.29 0.03 -17.43
CA ILE A 114 -7.77 -0.02 -17.25
C ILE A 114 -8.46 1.16 -17.91
N SER A 115 -7.81 2.33 -17.95
CA SER A 115 -8.38 3.54 -18.53
C SER A 115 -8.05 3.62 -20.03
N PRO A 116 -9.03 3.65 -20.94
CA PRO A 116 -8.77 3.84 -22.37
C PRO A 116 -8.17 5.22 -22.71
N GLU A 117 -8.22 6.17 -21.76
CA GLU A 117 -7.95 7.61 -21.92
C GLU A 117 -6.44 7.96 -21.81
N THR A 118 -5.57 6.99 -21.57
CA THR A 118 -4.21 7.22 -21.05
C THR A 118 -3.07 6.78 -21.99
N LYS A 119 -3.35 6.37 -23.23
CA LYS A 119 -2.45 5.61 -24.12
C LYS A 119 -1.11 6.24 -24.59
N ASP A 120 -0.70 7.42 -24.13
CA ASP A 120 0.48 8.15 -24.68
C ASP A 120 1.65 8.29 -23.68
N TYR A 121 2.03 7.16 -23.06
CA TYR A 121 3.06 7.09 -22.02
C TYR A 121 4.49 6.91 -22.56
N ALA A 122 5.49 7.14 -21.69
CA ALA A 122 6.91 7.03 -22.04
C ALA A 122 7.29 5.62 -22.53
N LYS A 123 8.37 5.50 -23.33
CA LYS A 123 8.83 4.19 -23.86
C LYS A 123 9.09 3.20 -22.71
N ARG A 124 8.27 2.16 -22.63
CA ARG A 124 8.25 1.11 -21.58
C ARG A 124 9.41 0.11 -21.72
N ASP A 125 9.94 -0.37 -20.59
CA ASP A 125 10.86 -1.52 -20.53
C ASP A 125 10.08 -2.80 -20.16
N ARG A 126 9.70 -3.58 -21.17
CA ARG A 126 8.95 -4.84 -21.01
C ARG A 126 9.71 -5.93 -20.26
N SER A 127 11.01 -5.76 -19.97
CA SER A 127 11.75 -6.73 -19.15
C SER A 127 11.29 -6.75 -17.68
N MET A 128 10.43 -5.81 -17.31
CA MET A 128 9.91 -5.61 -15.96
C MET A 128 8.49 -6.17 -15.78
N ASP A 129 7.86 -6.66 -16.85
CA ASP A 129 6.51 -7.23 -16.75
C ASP A 129 6.51 -8.48 -15.86
N ALA A 130 5.60 -8.52 -14.88
CA ALA A 130 5.47 -9.60 -13.89
C ALA A 130 4.01 -10.10 -13.78
N PRO A 131 3.77 -11.34 -13.36
CA PRO A 131 2.44 -11.75 -12.93
C PRO A 131 1.98 -10.95 -11.70
N LEU A 132 0.75 -10.44 -11.68
CA LEU A 132 0.25 -9.63 -10.55
C LEU A 132 0.36 -10.35 -9.20
N ALA A 133 0.19 -11.67 -9.18
CA ALA A 133 0.40 -12.49 -7.99
C ALA A 133 1.83 -12.36 -7.45
N ASP A 134 2.85 -12.36 -8.31
CA ASP A 134 4.24 -12.21 -7.91
C ASP A 134 4.52 -10.82 -7.34
N VAL A 135 3.89 -9.79 -7.92
CA VAL A 135 3.96 -8.41 -7.41
C VAL A 135 3.39 -8.31 -6.00
N CYS A 136 2.19 -8.85 -5.81
CA CYS A 136 1.48 -8.89 -4.54
C CYS A 136 2.27 -9.62 -3.45
N ARG A 137 2.94 -10.73 -3.79
CA ARG A 137 3.81 -11.45 -2.85
C ARG A 137 5.05 -10.65 -2.51
N ALA A 138 5.74 -10.14 -3.53
CA ALA A 138 6.95 -9.37 -3.35
C ALA A 138 6.73 -8.13 -2.48
N THR A 139 5.66 -7.37 -2.73
CA THR A 139 5.37 -6.14 -1.98
C THR A 139 5.13 -6.36 -0.51
N SER A 140 4.60 -7.53 -0.15
CA SER A 140 4.17 -7.87 1.22
C SER A 140 5.14 -8.82 1.94
N ALA A 141 6.30 -9.11 1.36
CA ALA A 141 7.31 -10.02 1.90
C ALA A 141 8.13 -9.36 3.04
N ALA A 142 7.45 -8.97 4.13
CA ALA A 142 8.02 -8.15 5.20
C ALA A 142 9.11 -8.91 5.95
N PRO A 143 10.32 -8.34 6.12
CA PRO A 143 11.36 -8.94 6.96
C PRO A 143 10.78 -9.27 8.34
N TYR A 144 11.27 -10.36 8.96
CA TYR A 144 10.73 -10.99 10.17
C TYR A 144 9.41 -11.75 10.00
N TYR A 145 8.48 -11.28 9.16
CA TYR A 145 7.16 -11.90 8.99
C TYR A 145 7.11 -12.93 7.86
N PHE A 146 7.74 -12.64 6.73
CA PHE A 146 7.69 -13.46 5.52
C PHE A 146 9.10 -13.63 4.93
N PRO A 147 9.39 -14.78 4.28
CA PRO A 147 10.64 -14.97 3.57
C PRO A 147 10.72 -13.99 2.37
N PRO A 148 11.94 -13.59 1.94
CA PRO A 148 12.12 -12.91 0.67
C PRO A 148 11.48 -13.70 -0.48
N TYR A 149 10.88 -12.99 -1.43
CA TYR A 149 10.17 -13.60 -2.55
C TYR A 149 11.04 -13.62 -3.81
N HIS A 150 11.18 -14.80 -4.41
CA HIS A 150 11.90 -14.99 -5.67
C HIS A 150 10.96 -15.51 -6.76
N PHE A 151 10.98 -14.84 -7.90
CA PHE A 151 10.29 -15.28 -9.12
C PHE A 151 11.09 -14.88 -10.35
N LYS A 152 10.68 -15.36 -11.52
CA LYS A 152 11.39 -15.12 -12.78
C LYS A 152 10.41 -14.88 -13.92
N THR A 153 10.66 -13.81 -14.68
CA THR A 153 10.02 -13.59 -15.99
C THR A 153 11.08 -13.64 -17.09
N SER A 154 11.35 -12.51 -17.76
CA SER A 154 12.49 -12.36 -18.67
C SER A 154 13.84 -12.34 -17.91
N LYS A 155 13.81 -12.01 -16.62
CA LYS A 155 14.95 -11.98 -15.69
C LYS A 155 14.54 -12.43 -14.28
N PRO A 156 15.50 -12.85 -13.43
CA PRO A 156 15.20 -13.21 -12.04
C PRO A 156 14.93 -11.97 -11.18
N PHE A 157 14.02 -12.10 -10.23
CA PHE A 157 13.66 -11.12 -9.21
C PHE A 157 13.88 -11.73 -7.83
N ASN A 158 14.51 -10.98 -6.94
CA ASN A 158 14.69 -11.33 -5.53
C ASN A 158 14.27 -10.12 -4.71
N LEU A 159 13.04 -10.16 -4.20
CA LEU A 159 12.38 -9.00 -3.62
C LEU A 159 12.02 -9.24 -2.16
N VAL A 160 11.95 -8.14 -1.41
CA VAL A 160 11.41 -8.06 -0.06
C VAL A 160 10.35 -6.97 -0.04
N ASP A 161 9.62 -6.84 1.07
CA ASP A 161 8.54 -5.86 1.21
C ASP A 161 8.96 -4.44 0.81
N GLY A 162 8.03 -3.77 0.14
CA GLY A 162 8.26 -2.42 -0.33
C GLY A 162 8.50 -1.41 0.79
N GLY A 163 8.03 -1.69 2.00
CA GLY A 163 8.17 -0.87 3.21
C GLY A 163 9.63 -0.63 3.59
N VAL A 164 10.53 -1.54 3.19
CA VAL A 164 11.98 -1.39 3.42
C VAL A 164 12.57 -0.19 2.67
N ALA A 165 11.97 0.29 1.57
CA ALA A 165 12.44 1.54 0.95
C ALA A 165 11.38 2.60 0.65
N ALA A 166 10.09 2.25 0.58
CA ALA A 166 9.02 3.20 0.31
C ALA A 166 7.74 2.84 1.09
N ASN A 167 7.81 2.83 2.42
CA ASN A 167 6.64 2.57 3.27
C ASN A 167 5.51 3.62 3.07
N ASN A 168 5.90 4.84 2.68
CA ASN A 168 4.99 5.83 2.13
C ASN A 168 5.30 6.06 0.66
N PRO A 169 4.50 5.52 -0.26
CA PRO A 169 4.77 5.65 -1.69
C PRO A 169 4.40 7.01 -2.29
N SER A 170 3.88 7.97 -1.51
CA SER A 170 3.26 9.19 -2.03
C SER A 170 4.22 10.01 -2.90
N PHE A 171 5.44 10.24 -2.44
CA PHE A 171 6.42 11.03 -3.20
C PHE A 171 6.83 10.32 -4.48
N LEU A 172 7.05 9.00 -4.42
CA LEU A 172 7.37 8.22 -5.61
C LEU A 172 6.22 8.26 -6.63
N ALA A 173 4.96 8.13 -6.18
CA ALA A 173 3.79 8.24 -7.04
C ALA A 173 3.70 9.61 -7.74
N VAL A 174 4.09 10.70 -7.07
CA VAL A 174 4.17 12.03 -7.69
C VAL A 174 5.23 12.07 -8.78
N CYS A 175 6.44 11.59 -8.49
CA CYS A 175 7.52 11.54 -9.48
C CYS A 175 7.10 10.75 -10.73
N GLU A 176 6.41 9.64 -10.51
CA GLU A 176 5.88 8.80 -11.58
C GLU A 176 4.79 9.49 -12.39
N ALA A 177 3.78 10.07 -11.72
CA ALA A 177 2.73 10.81 -12.39
C ALA A 177 3.27 11.98 -13.21
N MET A 178 4.25 12.72 -12.67
CA MET A 178 4.91 13.83 -13.36
C MET A 178 5.65 13.37 -14.61
N LYS A 179 6.42 12.28 -14.52
CA LYS A 179 7.15 11.70 -15.64
C LYS A 179 6.20 11.19 -16.72
N GLU A 180 5.21 10.41 -16.34
CA GLU A 180 4.30 9.74 -17.28
C GLU A 180 3.36 10.74 -17.97
N LYS A 181 2.79 11.69 -17.22
CA LYS A 181 1.90 12.73 -17.78
C LYS A 181 2.64 13.95 -18.33
N LYS A 182 3.98 13.98 -18.26
CA LYS A 182 4.83 15.13 -18.62
C LYS A 182 4.31 16.44 -17.99
N THR A 183 4.04 16.37 -16.69
CA THR A 183 3.44 17.46 -15.92
C THR A 183 4.32 17.85 -14.72
N ASP A 184 3.99 18.97 -14.09
CA ASP A 184 4.58 19.43 -12.83
C ASP A 184 3.68 19.10 -11.62
N PHE A 185 4.24 19.25 -10.41
CA PHE A 185 3.56 18.97 -9.14
C PHE A 185 2.35 19.88 -8.86
N GLN A 186 2.25 21.07 -9.49
CA GLN A 186 1.13 21.99 -9.27
C GLN A 186 -0.18 21.45 -9.83
N LYS A 187 -0.09 20.52 -10.80
CA LYS A 187 -1.24 19.87 -11.45
C LYS A 187 -1.57 18.50 -10.88
N VAL A 188 -0.84 18.05 -9.86
CA VAL A 188 -1.07 16.74 -9.22
C VAL A 188 -1.95 16.92 -8.00
N VAL A 189 -2.99 16.09 -7.88
CA VAL A 189 -3.86 16.00 -6.70
C VAL A 189 -3.65 14.64 -6.07
N ILE A 190 -3.48 14.61 -4.75
CA ILE A 190 -2.98 13.44 -4.02
C ILE A 190 -3.86 13.20 -2.81
N LEU A 191 -4.36 11.96 -2.72
CA LEU A 191 -4.90 11.38 -1.51
C LEU A 191 -3.90 10.35 -0.99
N SER A 192 -3.34 10.60 0.20
CA SER A 192 -2.44 9.67 0.88
C SER A 192 -3.14 9.11 2.11
N LEU A 193 -3.24 7.78 2.19
CA LEU A 193 -3.88 7.07 3.29
C LEU A 193 -2.83 6.28 4.06
N GLY A 194 -2.68 6.57 5.35
CA GLY A 194 -1.82 5.81 6.26
C GLY A 194 -2.58 4.68 6.95
N THR A 195 -1.84 3.68 7.43
CA THR A 195 -2.37 2.53 8.18
C THR A 195 -2.38 2.74 9.69
N GLY A 196 -2.16 3.98 10.14
CA GLY A 196 -1.88 4.32 11.52
C GLY A 196 -0.38 4.35 11.83
N ALA A 197 -0.01 5.17 12.81
CA ALA A 197 1.33 5.20 13.40
C ALA A 197 1.21 4.96 14.91
N ARG A 198 2.21 4.34 15.54
CA ARG A 198 2.21 4.20 17.01
C ARG A 198 2.19 5.58 17.67
N ASP A 199 1.35 5.73 18.68
CA ASP A 199 1.36 6.95 19.51
C ASP A 199 2.71 7.13 20.22
N ALA A 200 2.88 8.26 20.91
CA ALA A 200 4.13 8.57 21.62
C ALA A 200 4.53 7.51 22.68
N SER A 201 3.57 6.72 23.19
CA SER A 201 3.83 5.64 24.15
C SER A 201 4.38 4.37 23.50
N GLY A 202 4.21 4.21 22.19
CA GLY A 202 4.79 3.12 21.40
C GLY A 202 6.14 3.45 20.77
N ARG A 203 6.77 4.58 21.17
CA ARG A 203 8.12 4.95 20.70
C ARG A 203 9.16 4.06 21.34
N LEU A 204 10.21 3.77 20.57
CA LEU A 204 11.31 2.95 21.03
C LEU A 204 12.08 3.65 22.16
N GLU A 205 12.15 3.01 23.32
CA GLU A 205 12.98 3.45 24.44
C GLU A 205 14.28 2.64 24.51
N VAL A 206 15.42 3.33 24.42
CA VAL A 206 16.75 2.70 24.34
C VAL A 206 17.23 2.15 25.71
N GLY A 207 16.55 2.51 26.81
CA GLY A 207 16.88 2.05 28.15
C GLY A 207 18.33 2.40 28.56
N ASN A 208 19.14 1.38 28.85
CA ASN A 208 20.52 1.53 29.32
C ASN A 208 21.57 1.71 28.19
N GLY A 209 21.15 1.68 26.92
CA GLY A 209 22.01 1.89 25.75
C GLY A 209 22.99 0.77 25.40
N LYS A 210 22.92 -0.40 26.05
CA LYS A 210 23.78 -1.55 25.74
C LYS A 210 23.05 -2.54 24.83
N TRP A 211 22.87 -2.17 23.58
CA TRP A 211 22.19 -3.01 22.60
C TRP A 211 23.17 -3.89 21.81
N GLY A 212 22.89 -5.19 21.76
CA GLY A 212 23.48 -6.16 20.85
C GLY A 212 22.54 -6.53 19.70
N ILE A 213 22.96 -7.49 18.87
CA ILE A 213 22.17 -7.92 17.70
C ILE A 213 20.80 -8.48 18.07
N VAL A 214 20.68 -9.13 19.23
CA VAL A 214 19.41 -9.65 19.74
C VAL A 214 18.48 -8.48 20.04
N ASP A 215 18.93 -7.48 20.81
CA ASP A 215 18.13 -6.30 21.15
C ASP A 215 17.63 -5.54 19.91
N TRP A 216 18.42 -5.49 18.84
CA TRP A 216 18.00 -4.87 17.57
C TRP A 216 16.90 -5.65 16.84
N LEU A 217 16.91 -6.98 16.95
CA LEU A 217 16.02 -7.88 16.21
C LEU A 217 14.85 -8.39 17.05
N TRP A 218 14.91 -8.31 18.37
CA TRP A 218 13.86 -8.81 19.25
C TRP A 218 13.99 -8.24 20.66
N GLN A 219 12.87 -7.80 21.21
CA GLN A 219 12.72 -7.35 22.59
C GLN A 219 11.68 -8.21 23.32
N ASP A 220 11.72 -8.22 24.65
CA ASP A 220 10.83 -9.04 25.49
C ASP A 220 9.33 -8.74 25.31
N ASP A 221 8.98 -7.57 24.76
CA ASP A 221 7.62 -7.17 24.41
C ASP A 221 7.18 -7.62 23.01
N ASN A 222 7.97 -8.49 22.36
CA ASN A 222 7.84 -8.93 20.97
C ASN A 222 7.97 -7.82 19.91
N SER A 223 8.51 -6.66 20.26
CA SER A 223 8.85 -5.63 19.27
C SER A 223 10.10 -6.01 18.47
N ASN A 224 10.21 -5.42 17.28
CA ASN A 224 11.33 -5.57 16.36
C ASN A 224 11.90 -4.18 16.05
N PRO A 225 12.79 -3.63 16.90
CA PRO A 225 13.25 -2.25 16.77
C PRO A 225 13.82 -1.91 15.40
N LEU A 226 14.61 -2.82 14.81
CA LEU A 226 15.20 -2.60 13.49
C LEU A 226 14.13 -2.52 12.40
N VAL A 227 13.13 -3.40 12.39
CA VAL A 227 12.04 -3.38 11.41
C VAL A 227 11.17 -2.13 11.61
N ASP A 228 10.86 -1.80 12.86
CA ASP A 228 10.07 -0.62 13.21
C ASP A 228 10.74 0.66 12.70
N ILE A 229 12.05 0.83 12.90
CA ILE A 229 12.82 1.98 12.39
C ILE A 229 12.86 1.99 10.85
N LEU A 230 13.16 0.85 10.24
CA LEU A 230 13.25 0.72 8.78
C LEU A 230 11.92 1.05 8.09
N MET A 231 10.78 0.78 8.73
CA MET A 231 9.46 1.06 8.17
C MET A 231 8.92 2.44 8.56
N THR A 232 9.24 2.95 9.75
CA THR A 232 8.72 4.25 10.23
C THR A 232 9.48 5.43 9.62
N ALA A 233 10.82 5.37 9.57
CA ALA A 233 11.61 6.50 9.11
C ALA A 233 11.31 6.90 7.65
N PRO A 234 11.15 5.97 6.68
CA PRO A 234 10.77 6.35 5.31
C PRO A 234 9.37 6.97 5.20
N ASP A 235 8.41 6.59 6.05
CA ASP A 235 7.08 7.22 6.09
C ASP A 235 7.18 8.67 6.58
N GLU A 236 7.83 8.89 7.72
CA GLU A 236 8.02 10.23 8.30
C GLU A 236 8.79 11.16 7.36
N MET A 237 9.89 10.69 6.77
CA MET A 237 10.68 11.49 5.82
C MET A 237 9.86 11.87 4.58
N THR A 238 9.05 10.95 4.06
CA THR A 238 8.16 11.23 2.93
C THR A 238 7.11 12.27 3.30
N GLU A 239 6.49 12.17 4.47
CA GLU A 239 5.53 13.16 4.94
C GLU A 239 6.16 14.55 5.07
N ILE A 240 7.38 14.63 5.61
CA ILE A 240 8.16 15.87 5.65
C ILE A 240 8.35 16.44 4.24
N TYR A 241 8.83 15.64 3.28
CA TYR A 241 9.08 16.10 1.91
C TYR A 241 7.79 16.56 1.21
N MET A 242 6.71 15.79 1.35
CA MET A 242 5.41 16.10 0.72
C MET A 242 4.80 17.35 1.32
N SER A 243 4.84 17.50 2.66
CA SER A 243 4.47 18.72 3.34
C SER A 243 5.31 19.90 2.86
N TYR A 244 6.62 19.72 2.66
CA TYR A 244 7.46 20.79 2.15
C TYR A 244 7.09 21.25 0.75
N VAL A 245 6.89 20.29 -0.16
CA VAL A 245 6.57 20.56 -1.56
C VAL A 245 5.18 21.17 -1.70
N PHE A 246 4.16 20.64 -1.02
CA PHE A 246 2.79 21.05 -1.23
C PHE A 246 2.34 22.18 -0.30
N GLN A 247 2.64 22.13 1.00
CA GLN A 247 2.13 23.13 1.94
C GLN A 247 2.91 24.46 1.83
N TYR A 248 4.25 24.44 1.80
CA TYR A 248 5.02 25.69 1.72
C TYR A 248 5.09 26.30 0.31
N SER A 249 4.61 25.59 -0.71
CA SER A 249 4.48 26.14 -2.07
C SER A 249 3.08 26.69 -2.38
N GLY A 250 2.18 26.78 -1.39
CA GLY A 250 0.81 27.27 -1.59
C GLY A 250 -0.09 26.30 -2.36
N LEU A 251 0.17 25.00 -2.24
CA LEU A 251 -0.57 23.91 -2.87
C LEU A 251 -1.15 22.96 -1.81
N GLU A 252 -1.46 23.46 -0.61
CA GLU A 252 -1.97 22.68 0.50
C GLU A 252 -3.24 21.88 0.13
N HIS A 253 -4.06 22.39 -0.78
CA HIS A 253 -5.27 21.73 -1.26
C HIS A 253 -5.00 20.56 -2.23
N ASN A 254 -3.76 20.41 -2.72
CA ASN A 254 -3.38 19.32 -3.62
C ASN A 254 -2.88 18.07 -2.88
N TYR A 255 -2.51 18.17 -1.60
CA TYR A 255 -2.04 17.03 -0.81
C TYR A 255 -2.91 16.82 0.42
N THR A 256 -3.71 15.75 0.40
CA THR A 256 -4.53 15.33 1.54
C THR A 256 -3.97 14.04 2.12
N ARG A 257 -3.39 14.12 3.33
CA ARG A 257 -2.98 12.96 4.13
C ARG A 257 -4.03 12.65 5.18
N ILE A 258 -4.46 11.39 5.24
CA ILE A 258 -5.32 10.83 6.30
C ILE A 258 -4.50 9.79 7.05
N GLN A 259 -4.26 10.02 8.34
CA GLN A 259 -3.43 9.19 9.22
C GLN A 259 -4.02 9.25 10.64
N VAL A 260 -3.78 8.22 11.44
CA VAL A 260 -4.25 8.11 12.83
C VAL A 260 -3.15 7.62 13.76
N GLU A 261 -3.22 7.97 15.03
CA GLU A 261 -2.37 7.36 16.06
C GLU A 261 -3.04 6.09 16.61
N LEU A 262 -2.26 5.02 16.75
CA LEU A 262 -2.69 3.72 17.23
C LEU A 262 -1.97 3.38 18.54
N LYS A 263 -2.68 2.68 19.43
CA LYS A 263 -2.04 2.07 20.60
C LYS A 263 -1.11 0.94 20.16
N PRO A 264 -0.08 0.58 20.95
CA PRO A 264 0.83 -0.50 20.61
C PRO A 264 0.15 -1.82 20.21
N SER A 265 -0.91 -2.23 20.92
CA SER A 265 -1.65 -3.47 20.62
C SER A 265 -2.44 -3.41 19.31
N GLU A 266 -2.90 -2.23 18.92
CA GLU A 266 -3.64 -1.96 17.67
C GLU A 266 -2.68 -1.87 16.47
N ALA A 267 -1.44 -1.41 16.71
CA ALA A 267 -0.42 -1.20 15.70
C ALA A 267 0.38 -2.46 15.32
N MET A 268 0.15 -3.60 15.97
CA MET A 268 0.81 -4.87 15.62
C MET A 268 0.30 -5.38 14.27
N MET A 269 1.18 -5.44 13.27
CA MET A 269 0.83 -5.75 11.88
C MET A 269 0.21 -7.14 11.68
N ASP A 270 0.57 -8.11 12.52
CA ASP A 270 0.12 -9.49 12.43
C ASP A 270 -0.88 -9.89 13.53
N ASN A 271 -1.43 -8.93 14.25
CA ASN A 271 -2.47 -9.17 15.23
C ASN A 271 -3.84 -9.34 14.54
N THR A 272 -4.15 -10.59 14.17
CA THR A 272 -5.41 -10.97 13.52
C THR A 272 -6.46 -11.47 14.50
N SER A 273 -6.37 -11.10 15.78
CA SER A 273 -7.44 -11.41 16.74
C SER A 273 -8.73 -10.74 16.30
N LYS A 274 -9.87 -11.39 16.57
CA LYS A 274 -11.18 -10.84 16.21
C LYS A 274 -11.38 -9.46 16.84
N GLU A 275 -10.97 -9.30 18.08
CA GLU A 275 -11.04 -8.04 18.84
C GLU A 275 -10.20 -6.96 18.18
N ASN A 276 -8.98 -7.27 17.72
CA ASN A 276 -8.13 -6.30 17.06
C ASN A 276 -8.68 -5.89 15.69
N LEU A 277 -9.16 -6.84 14.89
CA LEU A 277 -9.77 -6.56 13.59
C LEU A 277 -11.05 -5.71 13.71
N GLU A 278 -11.89 -5.99 14.71
CA GLU A 278 -13.07 -5.18 15.03
C GLU A 278 -12.68 -3.76 15.51
N SER A 279 -11.62 -3.66 16.32
CA SER A 279 -11.07 -2.38 16.77
C SER A 279 -10.55 -1.54 15.60
N LEU A 280 -9.72 -2.11 14.72
CA LEU A 280 -9.20 -1.43 13.53
C LEU A 280 -10.32 -0.99 12.59
N GLN A 281 -11.37 -1.81 12.42
CA GLN A 281 -12.54 -1.42 11.63
C GLN A 281 -13.27 -0.23 12.25
N LYS A 282 -13.38 -0.18 13.58
CA LYS A 282 -13.97 0.97 14.28
C LYS A 282 -13.10 2.21 14.11
N ILE A 283 -11.79 2.11 14.33
CA ILE A 283 -10.84 3.21 14.16
C ILE A 283 -10.93 3.78 12.73
N GLY A 284 -11.01 2.92 11.71
CA GLY A 284 -11.17 3.35 10.32
C GLY A 284 -12.48 4.12 10.07
N ARG A 285 -13.60 3.68 10.67
CA ARG A 285 -14.89 4.41 10.60
C ARG A 285 -14.81 5.76 11.30
N ASP A 286 -14.31 5.77 12.53
CA ASP A 286 -14.15 7.01 13.30
C ASP A 286 -13.23 8.01 12.56
N LEU A 287 -12.15 7.53 11.94
CA LEU A 287 -11.22 8.35 11.18
C LEU A 287 -11.86 8.94 9.91
N ALA A 288 -12.70 8.16 9.23
CA ALA A 288 -13.48 8.63 8.08
C ALA A 288 -14.47 9.71 8.50
N GLU A 289 -15.23 9.50 9.58
CA GLU A 289 -16.18 10.47 10.14
C GLU A 289 -15.47 11.78 10.55
N GLN A 290 -14.30 11.69 11.18
CA GLN A 290 -13.50 12.86 11.57
C GLN A 290 -12.95 13.66 10.39
N ASN A 291 -12.81 13.02 9.22
CA ASN A 291 -12.28 13.65 8.01
C ASN A 291 -13.34 13.78 6.90
N ASP A 292 -14.62 13.64 7.22
CA ASP A 292 -15.74 13.61 6.26
C ASP A 292 -15.70 14.80 5.29
N ALA A 293 -15.53 16.01 5.82
CA ALA A 293 -15.43 17.22 5.00
C ALA A 293 -14.23 17.21 4.03
N LYS A 294 -13.08 16.65 4.41
CA LYS A 294 -11.91 16.53 3.53
C LYS A 294 -12.16 15.48 2.45
N LEU A 295 -12.76 14.35 2.83
CA LEU A 295 -13.08 13.25 1.93
C LEU A 295 -14.14 13.68 0.89
N GLU A 296 -15.15 14.44 1.29
CA GLU A 296 -16.15 15.00 0.38
C GLU A 296 -15.55 16.06 -0.55
N ALA A 297 -14.66 16.92 -0.05
CA ALA A 297 -13.97 17.91 -0.87
C ALA A 297 -13.11 17.26 -1.96
N ILE A 298 -12.34 16.22 -1.63
CA ILE A 298 -11.52 15.52 -2.64
C ILE A 298 -12.40 14.70 -3.59
N ALA A 299 -13.46 14.04 -3.10
CA ALA A 299 -14.38 13.30 -3.95
C ALA A 299 -15.07 14.21 -4.98
N SER A 300 -15.54 15.38 -4.54
CA SER A 300 -16.15 16.39 -5.43
C SER A 300 -15.17 16.87 -6.49
N ARG A 301 -13.94 17.22 -6.07
CA ARG A 301 -12.87 17.65 -6.98
C ARG A 301 -12.55 16.59 -8.05
N LEU A 302 -12.49 15.33 -7.67
CA LEU A 302 -12.23 14.22 -8.60
C LEU A 302 -13.38 14.02 -9.61
N VAL A 303 -14.63 14.15 -9.17
CA VAL A 303 -15.80 14.10 -10.05
C VAL A 303 -15.76 15.24 -11.07
N ASP A 304 -15.44 16.46 -10.63
CA ASP A 304 -15.33 17.63 -11.52
C ASP A 304 -14.21 17.48 -12.56
N ILE A 305 -13.04 17.00 -12.13
CA ILE A 305 -11.91 16.70 -13.03
C ILE A 305 -12.33 15.68 -14.09
N ARG A 306 -13.00 14.60 -13.69
CA ARG A 306 -13.47 13.56 -14.62
C ARG A 306 -14.49 14.12 -15.63
N LYS A 307 -15.48 14.89 -15.17
CA LYS A 307 -16.47 15.54 -16.05
C LYS A 307 -15.83 16.48 -17.06
N ALA A 308 -14.86 17.29 -16.63
CA ALA A 308 -14.13 18.20 -17.51
C ALA A 308 -13.38 17.44 -18.63
N ARG A 309 -12.72 16.32 -18.29
CA ARG A 309 -12.01 15.47 -19.26
C ARG A 309 -12.95 14.86 -20.30
N LEU A 310 -14.08 14.30 -19.86
CA LEU A 310 -15.07 13.71 -20.77
C LEU A 310 -15.66 14.73 -21.75
N THR A 311 -15.88 15.97 -21.29
CA THR A 311 -16.38 17.05 -22.14
C THR A 311 -15.36 17.43 -23.22
N HIS A 312 -14.08 17.53 -22.86
CA HIS A 312 -13.00 17.82 -23.81
C HIS A 312 -12.77 16.73 -24.86
N MET A 313 -13.09 15.47 -24.56
CA MET A 313 -12.97 14.37 -25.52
C MET A 313 -14.14 14.29 -26.51
N SER A 314 -15.28 14.91 -26.18
CA SER A 314 -16.48 14.92 -27.01
C SER A 314 -16.57 16.09 -28.00
N ALA A 315 -15.63 17.03 -27.92
CA ALA A 315 -15.53 18.23 -28.75
C ALA A 315 -14.39 18.10 -29.77
#